data_AF-A0A359E3G3-F1
#
_entry.id   AF-A0A359E3G3-F1
#
_cell.length_a   1.000
_cell.length_b   1.000
_cell.length_c   1.000
_cell.angle_alpha   90.00
_cell.angle_beta   90.00
_cell.angle_gamma   90.00
#
_symmetry.space_group_name_H-M   'P 1'
#
loop_
_entity.id
_entity.type
_entity.pdbx_description
1 polymer ?
#
loop_
_entity_poly.entity_id
_entity_poly.type
_entity_poly.pdbx_seq_one_letter_code
_entity_poly.pdbx_strand_id
1 'polypeptide(L)'
;MKYLVTALVLFIFTSCTSTPEKTPYNPEADTLKYAQEVHLQNVQQLTFGSDNAEAYWSYDSEKLIFQSNNPEWGVGCDQIFYMDISEKEPGFEPPMISTGNGRTTCAYFLPGDSTFVYSSTHANNVECPEAPTPGASGAYVWPIYEGYDIYKADMNGNI
;
A
#
# COMPACT_ATOMS: atom_id res chain seq x y z
N MET A 1 -28.78 -34.41 -38.19
CA MET A 1 -28.64 -33.27 -37.25
C MET A 1 -28.74 -33.62 -35.76
N LYS A 2 -28.99 -34.87 -35.33
CA LYS A 2 -29.01 -35.25 -33.89
C LYS A 2 -27.69 -35.86 -33.36
N TYR A 3 -26.81 -36.31 -34.25
CA TYR A 3 -25.52 -36.92 -33.88
C TYR A 3 -24.32 -35.96 -33.95
N LEU A 4 -24.52 -34.74 -34.47
CA LEU A 4 -23.48 -33.72 -34.55
C LEU A 4 -23.30 -32.97 -33.21
N VAL A 5 -24.35 -32.95 -32.38
CA VAL A 5 -24.34 -32.28 -31.07
C VAL A 5 -23.64 -33.13 -30.01
N THR A 6 -23.65 -34.46 -30.15
CA THR A 6 -23.06 -35.38 -29.18
C THR A 6 -21.53 -35.42 -29.24
N ALA A 7 -20.91 -35.01 -30.36
CA ALA A 7 -19.46 -34.96 -30.51
C ALA A 7 -18.82 -33.70 -29.90
N LEU A 8 -19.59 -32.64 -29.68
CA LEU A 8 -19.08 -31.36 -29.16
C LEU A 8 -18.99 -31.34 -27.62
N VAL A 9 -19.62 -32.29 -26.93
CA VAL A 9 -19.67 -32.34 -25.46
C VAL A 9 -18.43 -33.05 -24.85
N LEU A 10 -17.60 -33.71 -25.66
CA LEU A 10 -16.50 -34.54 -25.15
C LEU A 10 -15.12 -33.83 -25.10
N PHE A 11 -15.03 -32.55 -25.48
CA PHE A 11 -13.75 -31.82 -25.60
C PHE A 11 -13.47 -30.79 -24.49
N ILE A 12 -14.23 -30.79 -23.38
CA ILE A 12 -14.13 -29.78 -22.29
C ILE A 12 -13.44 -30.32 -21.02
N PHE A 13 -12.73 -31.45 -21.06
CA PHE A 13 -12.11 -32.05 -19.86
C PHE A 13 -10.58 -32.14 -19.87
N THR A 14 -9.88 -31.21 -20.51
CA THR A 14 -8.43 -31.04 -20.32
C THR A 14 -8.10 -29.60 -19.94
N SER A 15 -8.62 -29.15 -18.80
CA SER A 15 -7.96 -28.06 -18.06
C SER A 15 -6.79 -28.68 -17.31
N CYS A 16 -5.58 -28.52 -17.84
CA CYS A 16 -4.36 -28.71 -17.07
C CYS A 16 -4.30 -27.63 -15.99
N THR A 17 -4.74 -27.95 -14.78
CA THR A 17 -4.36 -27.20 -13.59
C THR A 17 -2.90 -27.52 -13.27
N SER A 18 -1.97 -26.82 -13.93
CA SER A 18 -0.59 -26.75 -13.47
C SER A 18 -0.60 -25.94 -12.19
N THR A 19 -0.83 -26.61 -11.06
CA THR A 19 -0.61 -26.01 -9.75
C THR A 19 0.88 -25.65 -9.70
N PRO A 20 1.25 -24.36 -9.58
CA PRO A 20 2.66 -24.00 -9.46
C PRO A 20 3.23 -24.77 -8.28
N GLU A 21 4.31 -25.51 -8.51
CA GLU A 21 4.98 -26.26 -7.47
C GLU A 21 5.55 -25.24 -6.46
N LYS A 22 5.04 -25.25 -5.23
CA LYS A 22 5.54 -24.35 -4.19
C LYS A 22 6.95 -24.78 -3.84
N THR A 23 7.94 -23.98 -4.24
CA THR A 23 9.32 -24.15 -3.80
C THR A 23 9.37 -24.07 -2.27
N PRO A 24 10.04 -25.01 -1.59
CA PRO A 24 10.20 -24.94 -0.14
C PRO A 24 11.00 -23.68 0.25
N TYR A 25 10.56 -23.01 1.32
CA TYR A 25 11.25 -21.83 1.87
C TYR A 25 12.69 -22.19 2.26
N ASN A 26 13.66 -21.39 1.79
CA ASN A 26 15.06 -21.51 2.16
C ASN A 26 15.48 -20.31 3.03
N PRO A 27 15.59 -20.49 4.36
CA PRO A 27 16.00 -19.42 5.27
C PRO A 27 17.38 -18.84 4.96
N GLU A 28 18.31 -19.62 4.37
CA GLU A 28 19.67 -19.16 4.06
C GLU A 28 19.73 -18.21 2.87
N ALA A 29 18.70 -18.24 2.00
CA ALA A 29 18.58 -17.35 0.85
C ALA A 29 17.79 -16.06 1.15
N ASP A 30 17.16 -15.98 2.32
CA ASP A 30 16.33 -14.84 2.73
C ASP A 30 17.21 -13.70 3.26
N THR A 31 17.51 -12.73 2.40
CA THR A 31 18.33 -11.56 2.73
C THR A 31 17.55 -10.44 3.42
N LEU A 32 16.21 -10.50 3.42
CA LEU A 32 15.34 -9.47 4.01
C LEU A 32 15.09 -9.71 5.49
N LYS A 33 15.09 -10.98 5.90
CA LYS A 33 14.86 -11.34 7.29
C LYS A 33 16.06 -11.00 8.17
N TYR A 34 15.79 -10.41 9.34
CA TYR A 34 16.80 -10.24 10.37
C TYR A 34 17.43 -11.59 10.77
N ALA A 35 18.75 -11.65 10.88
CA ALA A 35 19.47 -12.91 11.08
C ALA A 35 19.04 -13.71 12.33
N GLN A 36 18.50 -13.05 13.36
CA GLN A 36 18.01 -13.71 14.58
C GLN A 36 16.49 -13.91 14.62
N GLU A 37 15.75 -13.55 13.56
CA GLU A 37 14.30 -13.74 13.48
C GLU A 37 13.95 -15.21 13.16
N VAL A 38 13.15 -15.83 14.03
CA VAL A 38 12.84 -17.27 14.02
C VAL A 38 11.36 -17.60 13.82
N HIS A 39 10.47 -16.60 13.84
CA HIS A 39 9.03 -16.75 13.71
C HIS A 39 8.51 -16.35 12.33
N LEU A 40 9.20 -15.44 11.64
CA LEU A 40 8.82 -14.98 10.30
C LEU A 40 9.55 -15.77 9.20
N GLN A 41 8.83 -16.00 8.10
CA GLN A 41 9.32 -16.56 6.85
C GLN A 41 8.64 -15.83 5.68
N ASN A 42 9.24 -15.88 4.50
CA ASN A 42 8.74 -15.21 3.29
C ASN A 42 8.54 -13.69 3.50
N VAL A 43 9.51 -13.04 4.13
CA VAL A 43 9.48 -11.58 4.30
C VAL A 43 9.56 -10.94 2.91
N GLN A 44 8.63 -10.04 2.61
CA GLN A 44 8.61 -9.28 1.37
C GLN A 44 8.71 -7.79 1.70
N GLN A 45 9.56 -7.09 0.95
CA GLN A 45 9.67 -5.64 0.99
C GLN A 45 8.79 -5.05 -0.12
N LEU A 46 7.90 -4.11 0.24
CA LEU A 46 6.96 -3.49 -0.72
C LEU A 46 7.28 -2.03 -1.02
N THR A 47 8.02 -1.34 -0.15
CA THR A 47 8.42 0.06 -0.34
C THR A 47 9.94 0.20 -0.31
N PHE A 48 10.45 1.20 -1.04
CA PHE A 48 11.88 1.44 -1.19
C PHE A 48 12.17 2.93 -1.01
N GLY A 49 13.08 3.24 -0.07
CA GLY A 49 13.44 4.62 0.24
C GLY A 49 12.41 5.37 1.09
N SER A 50 12.83 6.54 1.57
CA SER A 50 12.06 7.50 2.39
C SER A 50 11.38 6.92 3.64
N ASP A 51 10.57 7.74 4.29
CA ASP A 51 9.70 7.30 5.37
C ASP A 51 8.40 6.74 4.79
N ASN A 52 8.03 5.56 5.25
CA ASN A 52 6.76 4.91 4.95
C ASN A 52 6.13 4.48 6.27
N ALA A 53 4.91 4.89 6.53
CA ALA A 53 4.28 4.68 7.83
C ALA A 53 2.78 4.37 7.72
N GLU A 54 2.20 3.95 8.85
CA GLU A 54 0.75 3.83 9.02
C GLU A 54 0.06 2.99 7.93
N ALA A 55 0.66 1.85 7.60
CA ALA A 55 0.08 0.93 6.62
C ALA A 55 -1.09 0.13 7.23
N TYR A 56 -2.21 0.07 6.52
CA TYR A 56 -3.40 -0.70 6.88
C TYR A 56 -3.90 -1.56 5.71
N TRP A 57 -4.40 -2.74 6.05
CA TRP A 57 -4.98 -3.69 5.09
C TRP A 57 -6.37 -3.25 4.61
N SER A 58 -6.66 -3.48 3.34
CA SER A 58 -8.02 -3.53 2.83
C SER A 58 -8.81 -4.68 3.47
N TYR A 59 -10.14 -4.59 3.45
CA TYR A 59 -11.02 -5.64 3.99
C TYR A 59 -10.84 -6.97 3.26
N ASP A 60 -10.59 -6.95 1.95
CA ASP A 60 -10.27 -8.12 1.14
C ASP A 60 -8.85 -8.68 1.38
N SER A 61 -8.00 -7.99 2.16
CA SER A 61 -6.60 -8.33 2.43
C SER A 61 -5.69 -8.39 1.19
N GLU A 62 -6.07 -7.74 0.10
CA GLU A 62 -5.29 -7.72 -1.14
C GLU A 62 -4.43 -6.45 -1.29
N LYS A 63 -4.75 -5.39 -0.55
CA LYS A 63 -4.18 -4.05 -0.72
C LYS A 63 -3.76 -3.44 0.62
N LEU A 64 -2.80 -2.52 0.53
CA LEU A 64 -2.37 -1.66 1.63
C LEU A 64 -2.66 -0.22 1.28
N ILE A 65 -3.11 0.55 2.26
CA ILE A 65 -3.13 2.02 2.24
C ILE A 65 -2.11 2.51 3.26
N PHE A 66 -1.31 3.50 2.91
CA PHE A 66 -0.20 3.95 3.75
C PHE A 66 0.18 5.40 3.43
N GLN A 67 1.01 6.00 4.29
CA GLN A 67 1.55 7.34 4.05
C GLN A 67 3.04 7.28 3.72
N SER A 68 3.47 8.16 2.82
CA SER A 68 4.88 8.32 2.47
C SER A 68 5.21 9.76 2.11
N ASN A 69 6.47 10.13 2.32
CA ASN A 69 7.02 11.45 1.99
C ASN A 69 8.12 11.37 0.93
N ASN A 70 8.12 10.32 0.09
CA ASN A 70 9.21 10.05 -0.83
C ASN A 70 9.42 11.17 -1.87
N PRO A 71 10.52 11.93 -1.82
CA PRO A 71 10.77 13.02 -2.75
C PRO A 71 10.99 12.53 -4.19
N GLU A 72 11.35 11.26 -4.39
CA GLU A 72 11.45 10.67 -5.74
C GLU A 72 10.08 10.55 -6.43
N TRP A 73 8.99 10.52 -5.66
CA TRP A 73 7.61 10.52 -6.16
C TRP A 73 7.03 11.95 -6.30
N GLY A 74 7.89 12.98 -6.15
CA GLY A 74 7.49 14.38 -6.31
C GLY A 74 6.68 14.98 -5.17
N VAL A 75 6.66 14.34 -3.99
CA VAL A 75 5.94 14.84 -2.81
C VAL A 75 6.89 15.51 -1.79
N GLY A 76 6.43 16.59 -1.15
CA GLY A 76 7.21 17.36 -0.17
C GLY A 76 6.90 17.03 1.31
N CYS A 77 5.83 16.29 1.56
CA CYS A 77 5.41 15.83 2.88
C CYS A 77 4.50 14.60 2.73
N ASP A 78 4.08 14.01 3.85
CA ASP A 78 3.27 12.78 3.86
C ASP A 78 2.01 12.93 2.99
N GLN A 79 1.92 12.08 1.97
CA GLN A 79 0.75 11.86 1.12
C GLN A 79 0.23 10.42 1.30
N ILE A 80 -1.02 10.18 0.93
CA ILE A 80 -1.64 8.85 1.03
C ILE A 80 -1.53 8.12 -0.29
N PHE A 81 -1.03 6.89 -0.23
CA PHE A 81 -0.84 5.99 -1.35
C PHE A 81 -1.52 4.65 -1.06
N TYR A 82 -1.75 3.88 -2.11
CA TYR A 82 -2.13 2.47 -1.96
C TYR A 82 -1.40 1.58 -2.95
N MET A 83 -1.32 0.29 -2.64
CA MET A 83 -0.78 -0.72 -3.53
C MET A 83 -1.39 -2.09 -3.23
N ASP A 84 -1.39 -2.98 -4.21
CA ASP A 84 -1.60 -4.40 -3.93
C ASP A 84 -0.35 -5.04 -3.30
N ILE A 85 -0.51 -6.22 -2.70
CA ILE A 85 0.57 -6.92 -1.98
C ILE A 85 1.48 -7.80 -2.85
N SER A 86 1.38 -7.73 -4.18
CA SER A 86 2.35 -8.42 -5.03
C SER A 86 3.74 -7.80 -4.89
N GLU A 87 4.77 -8.59 -5.19
CA GLU A 87 6.16 -8.17 -5.13
C GLU A 87 6.41 -6.87 -5.91
N LYS A 88 7.19 -5.98 -5.31
CA LYS A 88 7.55 -4.68 -5.90
C LYS A 88 9.04 -4.64 -6.14
N GLU A 89 9.42 -4.00 -7.24
CA GLU A 89 10.83 -3.74 -7.56
C GLU A 89 11.25 -2.34 -7.05
N PRO A 90 12.54 -2.13 -6.75
CA PRO A 90 13.06 -0.80 -6.48
C PRO A 90 12.69 0.18 -7.61
N GLY A 91 12.19 1.36 -7.22
CA GLY A 91 11.69 2.37 -8.15
C GLY A 91 10.20 2.24 -8.50
N PHE A 92 9.48 1.25 -7.95
CA PHE A 92 8.02 1.23 -8.01
C PHE A 92 7.43 2.45 -7.27
N GLU A 93 6.60 3.20 -7.98
CA GLU A 93 5.83 4.33 -7.42
C GLU A 93 4.35 3.91 -7.29
N PRO A 94 3.80 3.87 -6.06
CA PRO A 94 2.40 3.57 -5.85
C PRO A 94 1.50 4.74 -6.28
N PRO A 95 0.25 4.50 -6.70
CA PRO A 95 -0.70 5.58 -6.95
C PRO A 95 -0.97 6.41 -5.70
N MET A 96 -0.82 7.73 -5.82
CA MET A 96 -1.28 8.69 -4.81
C MET A 96 -2.81 8.81 -4.87
N ILE A 97 -3.46 8.76 -3.71
CA ILE A 97 -4.91 8.85 -3.57
C ILE A 97 -5.36 9.99 -2.67
N SER A 98 -4.43 10.74 -2.05
CA SER A 98 -4.71 12.07 -1.51
C SER A 98 -4.63 13.15 -2.60
N THR A 99 -4.94 14.39 -2.24
CA THR A 99 -4.97 15.54 -3.16
C THR A 99 -3.59 16.00 -3.63
N GLY A 100 -2.50 15.53 -3.02
CA GLY A 100 -1.15 16.06 -3.18
C GLY A 100 -0.90 17.39 -2.46
N ASN A 101 -1.92 17.96 -1.83
CA ASN A 101 -1.86 19.23 -1.12
C ASN A 101 -1.90 19.03 0.40
N GLY A 102 -1.28 19.94 1.14
CA GLY A 102 -1.15 19.85 2.58
C GLY A 102 -0.44 18.56 3.03
N ARG A 103 -0.37 18.32 4.34
CA ARG A 103 0.11 17.04 4.88
C ARG A 103 -1.06 16.11 5.14
N THR A 104 -0.83 14.81 5.04
CA THR A 104 -1.83 13.77 5.31
C THR A 104 -1.37 12.79 6.38
N THR A 105 -2.29 12.11 7.05
CA THR A 105 -1.99 11.05 8.02
C THR A 105 -3.19 10.13 8.28
N CYS A 106 -2.95 8.99 8.95
CA CYS A 106 -3.97 8.10 9.51
C CYS A 106 -5.02 7.61 8.49
N ALA A 107 -4.57 7.16 7.32
CA ALA A 107 -5.47 6.65 6.30
C ALA A 107 -5.98 5.24 6.63
N TYR A 108 -7.25 4.96 6.30
CA TYR A 108 -7.87 3.65 6.55
C TYR A 108 -8.97 3.34 5.53
N PHE A 109 -8.97 2.13 4.98
CA PHE A 109 -10.04 1.66 4.08
C PHE A 109 -11.39 1.59 4.81
N LEU A 110 -12.46 2.03 4.15
CA LEU A 110 -13.82 1.80 4.63
C LEU A 110 -14.39 0.49 4.06
N PRO A 111 -15.43 -0.10 4.69
CA PRO A 111 -16.05 -1.32 4.20
C PRO A 111 -16.41 -1.26 2.71
N GLY A 112 -15.98 -2.27 1.96
CA GLY A 112 -16.16 -2.36 0.51
C GLY A 112 -14.94 -1.90 -0.31
N ASP A 113 -13.86 -1.44 0.33
CA ASP A 113 -12.55 -1.16 -0.27
C ASP A 113 -12.56 -0.16 -1.46
N SER A 114 -13.65 0.60 -1.61
CA SER A 114 -13.83 1.59 -2.68
C SER A 114 -13.69 3.04 -2.21
N THR A 115 -13.65 3.24 -0.89
CA THR A 115 -13.46 4.54 -0.25
C THR A 115 -12.60 4.38 0.98
N PHE A 116 -11.96 5.45 1.40
CA PHE A 116 -11.12 5.48 2.59
C PHE A 116 -11.33 6.79 3.35
N VAL A 117 -10.87 6.82 4.60
CA VAL A 117 -10.77 8.04 5.40
C VAL A 117 -9.32 8.37 5.62
N TYR A 118 -9.00 9.66 5.74
CA TYR A 118 -7.67 10.16 6.09
C TYR A 118 -7.78 11.56 6.69
N SER A 119 -6.77 11.97 7.44
CA SER A 119 -6.67 13.35 7.94
C SER A 119 -5.78 14.17 7.01
N SER A 120 -6.12 15.44 6.77
CA SER A 120 -5.30 16.32 5.92
C SER A 120 -5.39 17.79 6.29
N THR A 121 -4.33 18.55 6.01
CA THR A 121 -4.29 20.01 6.18
C THR A 121 -4.72 20.80 4.95
N HIS A 122 -5.06 20.14 3.83
CA HIS A 122 -5.19 20.79 2.52
C HIS A 122 -6.25 21.90 2.45
N ALA A 123 -7.32 21.83 3.24
CA ALA A 123 -8.35 22.88 3.26
C ALA A 123 -7.88 24.15 4.00
N ASN A 124 -6.92 24.01 4.91
CA ASN A 124 -6.31 25.15 5.60
C ASN A 124 -5.20 25.79 4.74
N ASN A 125 -4.33 24.97 4.16
CA ASN A 125 -3.26 25.42 3.26
C ASN A 125 -2.87 24.29 2.30
N VAL A 126 -2.65 24.64 1.03
CA VAL A 126 -2.18 23.70 0.00
C VAL A 126 -0.71 23.31 0.20
N GLU A 127 0.08 24.18 0.83
CA GLU A 127 1.48 23.92 1.12
C GLU A 127 1.64 22.96 2.30
N CYS A 128 2.75 22.21 2.29
CA CYS A 128 3.13 21.38 3.42
C CYS A 128 3.38 22.26 4.66
N PRO A 129 2.79 21.93 5.83
CA PRO A 129 3.13 22.59 7.08
C PRO A 129 4.61 22.37 7.43
N GLU A 130 5.19 23.30 8.17
CA GLU A 130 6.60 23.23 8.59
C GLU A 130 6.85 21.94 9.41
N ALA A 131 7.91 21.22 9.06
CA ALA A 131 8.31 20.01 9.79
C ALA A 131 8.64 20.36 11.25
N PRO A 132 8.30 19.50 12.22
CA PRO A 132 8.60 19.77 13.60
C PRO A 132 10.11 19.70 13.82
N THR A 133 10.63 20.55 14.71
CA THR A 133 12.00 20.39 15.17
C THR A 133 12.15 19.03 15.86
N PRO A 134 13.18 18.23 15.53
CA PRO A 134 13.44 16.98 16.23
C PRO A 134 13.57 17.19 17.74
N GLY A 135 13.10 16.22 18.52
CA GLY A 135 13.21 16.26 19.97
C GLY A 135 14.65 16.14 20.45
N ALA A 136 14.85 16.19 21.77
CA ALA A 136 16.17 15.98 22.38
C ALA A 136 16.83 14.70 21.83
N SER A 137 18.12 14.81 21.49
CA SER A 137 18.90 13.72 20.88
C SER A 137 18.39 13.22 19.53
N GLY A 138 17.64 14.03 18.77
CA GLY A 138 17.11 13.65 17.46
C GLY A 138 15.88 12.76 17.53
N ALA A 139 15.15 12.78 18.66
CA ALA A 139 13.93 12.00 18.82
C ALA A 139 12.90 12.39 17.76
N TYR A 140 12.22 11.37 17.23
CA TYR A 140 11.08 11.56 16.33
C TYR A 140 9.97 12.34 17.03
N VAL A 141 9.39 13.31 16.32
CA VAL A 141 8.26 14.10 16.78
C VAL A 141 7.13 13.96 15.78
N TRP A 142 5.97 13.52 16.26
CA TRP A 142 4.76 13.47 15.47
C TRP A 142 3.89 14.70 15.80
N PRO A 143 3.80 15.68 14.90
CA PRO A 143 3.09 16.93 15.16
C PRO A 143 1.60 16.78 14.84
N ILE A 144 0.76 17.42 15.65
CA ILE A 144 -0.65 17.64 15.33
C ILE A 144 -0.80 19.10 14.92
N TYR A 145 -0.97 19.35 13.62
CA TYR A 145 -1.22 20.68 13.10
C TYR A 145 -2.70 21.05 13.26
N GLU A 146 -2.98 22.31 13.62
CA GLU A 146 -4.35 22.83 13.77
C GLU A 146 -5.16 22.71 12.47
N GLY A 147 -4.50 22.75 11.32
CA GLY A 147 -5.15 22.65 10.01
C GLY A 147 -5.68 21.27 9.65
N TYR A 148 -5.42 20.22 10.45
CA TYR A 148 -5.94 18.88 10.16
C TYR A 148 -7.47 18.82 10.28
N ASP A 149 -8.10 18.24 9.28
CA ASP A 149 -9.49 17.78 9.32
C ASP A 149 -9.57 16.37 8.72
N ILE A 150 -10.70 15.67 8.92
CA ILE A 150 -10.92 14.30 8.42
C ILE A 150 -11.74 14.35 7.13
N TYR A 151 -11.23 13.66 6.13
CA TYR A 151 -11.86 13.53 4.82
C TYR A 151 -12.16 12.08 4.53
N LYS A 152 -13.23 11.87 3.78
CA LYS A 152 -13.51 10.61 3.10
C LYS A 152 -13.21 10.84 1.62
N ALA A 153 -12.58 9.88 0.95
CA ALA A 153 -12.37 9.95 -0.49
C ALA A 153 -12.58 8.60 -1.17
N ASP A 154 -12.78 8.62 -2.49
CA ASP A 154 -12.70 7.42 -3.34
C ASP A 154 -11.25 7.11 -3.75
N MET A 155 -11.01 5.95 -4.37
CA MET A 155 -9.67 5.52 -4.79
C MET A 155 -9.03 6.38 -5.91
N ASN A 156 -9.71 7.42 -6.40
CA ASN A 156 -9.16 8.40 -7.32
C ASN A 156 -8.85 9.74 -6.62
N GLY A 157 -9.03 9.83 -5.30
CA GLY A 157 -8.81 11.03 -4.51
C GLY A 157 -9.95 12.05 -4.57
N ASN A 158 -11.15 11.66 -5.01
CA ASN A 158 -12.33 12.52 -4.94
C ASN A 158 -12.90 12.52 -3.51
N ILE A 159 -12.91 13.69 -2.87
CA ILE A 159 -13.43 13.94 -1.52
C ILE A 159 -14.95 14.10 -1.52
#